data_AF-A0A9E5TGU4-F1
#
_entry.id   AF-A0A9E5TGU4-F1
#
_cell.length_a   1.000
_cell.length_b   1.000
_cell.length_c   1.000
_cell.angle_alpha   90.00
_cell.angle_beta   90.00
_cell.angle_gamma   90.00
#
_symmetry.space_group_name_H-M   'P 1'
#
loop_
_entity.id
_entity.type
_entity.pdbx_description
1 polymer ?
#
loop_
_entity_poly.entity_id
_entity_poly.type
_entity_poly.pdbx_seq_one_letter_code
_entity_poly.pdbx_strand_id
1 'polypeptide(L)'
;MIRLCLNCDTENPGDAVICSGCGMSLTRAPVGETAEKAREGQQLGRFVTSAAQPRPGQAMRNIARILALVWAGCWTVLIGLIARDFVRMSLGGTYLGSRPYESVLYGIGLACLPGLPVLVIVWTSAVIPWRWEGAGGAVLVAEGLLLLVPVALTVCGALSAVDSLFVLIPLLPGLLPLVAGVLFLASWRESRTLEAPQDSE
;
A
#
# COMPACT_ATOMS: atom_id res chain seq x y z
N MET A 1 32.89 -31.45 -0.72
CA MET A 1 33.00 -30.21 0.10
C MET A 1 31.60 -29.59 0.17
N ILE A 2 31.11 -29.24 1.35
CA ILE A 2 29.77 -28.68 1.57
C ILE A 2 29.94 -27.17 1.83
N ARG A 3 29.04 -26.34 1.28
CA ARG A 3 28.97 -24.90 1.54
C ARG A 3 27.68 -24.58 2.29
N LEU A 4 27.77 -23.83 3.38
CA LEU A 4 26.58 -23.25 4.01
C LEU A 4 26.22 -21.93 3.33
N CYS A 5 24.94 -21.74 3.05
CA CYS A 5 24.43 -20.45 2.60
C CYS A 5 24.41 -19.45 3.75
N LEU A 6 25.08 -18.31 3.60
CA LEU A 6 25.15 -17.26 4.63
C LEU A 6 23.81 -16.56 4.95
N ASN A 7 22.77 -16.83 4.15
CA ASN A 7 21.46 -16.20 4.34
C ASN A 7 20.45 -17.08 5.08
N CYS A 8 20.46 -18.40 4.82
CA CYS A 8 19.46 -19.33 5.36
C CYS A 8 20.06 -20.59 5.97
N ASP A 9 21.39 -20.63 6.10
CA ASP A 9 22.17 -21.73 6.68
C ASP A 9 21.95 -23.10 6.03
N THR A 10 21.36 -23.14 4.84
CA THR A 10 21.17 -24.37 4.09
C THR A 10 22.50 -24.90 3.56
N GLU A 11 22.75 -26.19 3.79
CA GLU A 11 23.88 -26.90 3.22
C GLU A 11 23.67 -27.13 1.72
N ASN A 12 24.67 -26.74 0.94
CA ASN A 12 24.68 -26.86 -0.51
C ASN A 12 25.93 -27.62 -0.95
N PRO A 13 25.86 -28.33 -2.09
CA PRO A 13 27.04 -28.96 -2.66
C PRO A 13 28.09 -27.88 -3.04
N GLY A 14 29.37 -28.22 -2.94
CA GLY A 14 30.46 -27.23 -3.00
C GLY A 14 30.64 -26.51 -4.34
N ASP A 15 30.02 -27.05 -5.39
CA ASP A 15 29.94 -26.50 -6.75
C ASP A 15 28.64 -25.71 -7.01
N ALA A 16 27.71 -25.66 -6.04
CA ALA A 16 26.48 -24.89 -6.18
C ALA A 16 26.76 -23.39 -6.32
N VAL A 17 26.22 -22.80 -7.38
CA VAL A 17 26.23 -21.35 -7.63
C VAL A 17 25.03 -20.67 -6.98
N ILE A 18 23.95 -21.41 -6.71
CA ILE A 18 22.69 -20.91 -6.15
C ILE A 18 22.31 -21.79 -4.96
N CYS A 19 21.84 -21.17 -3.88
CA CYS A 19 21.34 -21.86 -2.71
C CYS A 19 20.01 -22.56 -2.98
N SER A 20 19.93 -23.86 -2.70
CA SER A 20 18.72 -24.69 -2.83
C SER A 20 17.58 -24.27 -1.90
N GLY A 21 17.90 -23.63 -0.76
CA GLY A 21 16.91 -23.21 0.23
C GLY A 21 16.25 -21.86 -0.07
N CYS A 22 17.04 -20.84 -0.43
CA CYS A 22 16.54 -19.47 -0.59
C CYS A 22 16.74 -18.86 -1.98
N GLY A 23 17.36 -19.57 -2.93
CA GLY A 23 17.57 -19.10 -4.30
C GLY A 23 18.65 -18.02 -4.46
N MET A 24 19.41 -17.71 -3.41
CA MET A 24 20.44 -16.67 -3.47
C MET A 24 21.75 -17.19 -4.08
N SER A 25 22.46 -16.32 -4.80
CA SER A 25 23.79 -16.57 -5.35
C SER A 25 24.81 -16.88 -4.24
N LEU A 26 25.47 -18.03 -4.33
CA LEU A 26 26.61 -18.42 -3.50
C LEU A 26 27.88 -17.92 -4.19
N THR A 27 28.16 -16.62 -4.08
CA THR A 27 29.40 -16.02 -4.63
C THR A 27 30.62 -16.82 -4.18
N ARG A 28 31.49 -17.20 -5.14
CA ARG A 28 32.77 -17.86 -4.83
C ARG A 28 33.56 -16.97 -3.89
N ALA A 29 33.78 -17.44 -2.65
CA ALA A 29 34.81 -16.86 -1.80
C ALA A 29 36.14 -16.94 -2.56
N PRO A 30 36.92 -15.84 -2.64
CA PRO A 30 38.24 -15.88 -3.26
C PRO A 30 39.09 -16.94 -2.55
N VAL A 31 39.70 -17.81 -3.35
CA VAL A 31 40.50 -18.93 -2.85
C VAL A 31 41.69 -18.36 -2.08
N GLY A 32 41.70 -18.53 -0.76
CA GLY A 32 42.80 -18.11 0.11
C GLY A 32 42.40 -17.16 1.26
N GLU A 33 41.16 -16.66 1.28
CA GLU A 33 40.71 -15.79 2.37
C GLU A 33 40.02 -16.63 3.47
N THR A 34 40.52 -16.53 4.71
CA THR A 34 39.93 -17.24 5.85
C THR A 34 38.51 -16.71 6.09
N ALA A 35 37.57 -17.62 6.39
CA ALA A 35 36.15 -17.28 6.59
C ALA A 35 35.91 -16.17 7.63
N GLU A 36 36.84 -15.99 8.57
CA GLU A 36 36.83 -14.96 9.59
C GLU A 36 37.15 -13.57 9.02
N LYS A 37 38.13 -13.46 8.12
CA LYS A 37 38.51 -12.20 7.47
C LYS A 37 37.43 -11.72 6.48
N ALA A 38 36.78 -12.68 5.82
CA ALA A 38 35.61 -12.41 4.98
C ALA A 38 34.43 -11.87 5.81
N ARG A 39 34.22 -12.36 7.04
CA ARG A 39 33.18 -11.85 7.96
C ARG A 39 33.48 -10.44 8.44
N GLU A 40 34.74 -10.12 8.78
CA GLU A 40 35.14 -8.75 9.16
C GLU A 40 34.97 -7.75 8.01
N GLY A 41 35.41 -8.11 6.80
CA GLY A 41 35.25 -7.26 5.62
C GLY A 41 33.77 -7.01 5.28
N GLN A 42 32.93 -8.04 5.42
CA GLN A 42 31.50 -7.93 5.18
C GLN A 42 30.79 -7.10 6.26
N GLN A 43 31.23 -7.18 7.53
CA GLN A 43 30.72 -6.32 8.60
C GLN A 43 31.14 -4.86 8.41
N LEU A 44 32.41 -4.58 8.12
CA LEU A 44 32.88 -3.22 7.84
C LEU A 44 32.17 -2.61 6.62
N GLY A 45 32.01 -3.39 5.54
CA GLY A 45 31.27 -2.94 4.36
C GLY A 45 29.80 -2.63 4.68
N ARG A 46 29.15 -3.41 5.55
CA ARG A 46 27.76 -3.19 5.98
C ARG A 46 27.60 -1.95 6.88
N PHE A 47 28.57 -1.64 7.73
CA PHE A 47 28.55 -0.42 8.55
C PHE A 47 28.83 0.84 7.74
N VAL A 48 29.79 0.80 6.81
CA VAL A 48 30.08 1.96 5.93
C VAL A 48 28.92 2.21 4.95
N THR A 49 28.23 1.15 4.52
CA THR A 49 27.01 1.29 3.69
C THR A 49 25.73 1.54 4.50
N SER A 50 25.72 1.47 5.83
CA SER A 50 24.53 1.87 6.61
C SER A 50 24.41 3.39 6.81
N ALA A 51 25.49 4.13 6.55
CA ALA A 51 25.45 5.59 6.35
C ALA A 51 25.12 5.96 4.89
N ALA A 52 24.79 4.98 4.03
CA ALA A 52 24.48 5.21 2.64
C ALA A 52 23.25 6.09 2.50
N GLN A 53 23.44 7.13 1.69
CA GLN A 53 22.38 7.97 1.12
C GLN A 53 21.11 7.16 0.88
N PRO A 54 19.95 7.61 1.36
CA PRO A 54 18.69 6.94 1.11
C PRO A 54 18.56 6.71 -0.38
N ARG A 55 18.47 5.44 -0.80
CA ARG A 55 18.24 5.11 -2.20
C ARG A 55 17.00 5.90 -2.63
N PRO A 56 17.06 6.73 -3.68
CA PRO A 56 15.98 7.67 -4.01
C PRO A 56 14.61 6.96 -4.13
N GLY A 57 14.60 5.72 -4.64
CA GLY A 57 13.38 4.89 -4.71
C GLY A 57 12.83 4.37 -3.39
N GLN A 58 13.59 4.36 -2.28
CA GLN A 58 13.08 3.93 -0.97
C GLN A 58 12.27 5.03 -0.29
N ALA A 59 12.69 6.29 -0.44
CA ALA A 59 11.94 7.43 0.07
C ALA A 59 10.57 7.54 -0.63
N MET A 60 10.53 7.42 -1.96
CA MET A 60 9.28 7.44 -2.73
C MET A 60 8.31 6.32 -2.31
N ARG A 61 8.82 5.11 -2.07
CA ARG A 61 7.98 4.00 -1.58
C ARG A 61 7.40 4.25 -0.20
N ASN A 62 8.19 4.79 0.72
CA ASN A 62 7.69 5.12 2.05
C ASN A 62 6.61 6.21 1.99
N ILE A 63 6.82 7.24 1.18
CA ILE A 63 5.84 8.30 0.95
C ILE A 63 4.55 7.70 0.36
N ALA A 64 4.63 6.88 -0.68
CA ALA A 64 3.46 6.26 -1.31
C ALA A 64 2.66 5.39 -0.32
N ARG A 65 3.35 4.64 0.55
CA ARG A 65 2.71 3.83 1.62
C ARG A 65 1.99 4.70 2.65
N ILE A 66 2.63 5.80 3.08
CA ILE A 66 2.02 6.73 4.02
C ILE A 66 0.77 7.37 3.41
N LEU A 67 0.83 7.83 2.15
CA LEU A 67 -0.34 8.39 1.45
C LEU A 67 -1.49 7.38 1.36
N ALA A 68 -1.20 6.12 1.00
CA ALA A 68 -2.23 5.07 0.93
C ALA A 68 -2.88 4.78 2.29
N LEU A 69 -2.10 4.78 3.38
CA LEU A 69 -2.63 4.59 4.74
C LEU A 69 -3.45 5.80 5.22
N VAL A 70 -2.97 7.03 4.96
CA VAL A 70 -3.70 8.26 5.29
C VAL A 70 -5.02 8.29 4.53
N TRP A 71 -5.02 7.88 3.27
CA TRP A 71 -6.24 7.74 2.47
C TRP A 71 -7.24 6.74 3.06
N ALA A 72 -6.80 5.51 3.36
CA ALA A 72 -7.67 4.49 3.95
C ALA A 72 -8.21 4.92 5.33
N GLY A 73 -7.36 5.55 6.14
CA GLY A 73 -7.75 6.14 7.43
C GLY A 73 -8.80 7.25 7.27
N CYS A 74 -8.62 8.14 6.29
CA CYS A 74 -9.57 9.22 6.00
C CYS A 74 -10.95 8.68 5.63
N TRP A 75 -11.02 7.66 4.75
CA TRP A 75 -12.29 6.98 4.42
C TRP A 75 -12.93 6.30 5.63
N THR A 76 -12.12 5.70 6.50
CA THR A 76 -12.61 5.07 7.72
C THR A 76 -13.28 6.07 8.64
N VAL A 77 -12.67 7.24 8.82
CA VAL A 77 -13.25 8.34 9.60
C VAL A 77 -14.53 8.86 8.94
N LEU A 78 -14.50 9.09 7.62
CA LEU A 78 -15.65 9.61 6.87
C LEU A 78 -16.86 8.67 6.98
N ILE A 79 -16.67 7.37 6.76
CA ILE A 79 -17.71 6.35 6.91
C ILE A 79 -18.25 6.31 8.34
N GLY A 80 -17.38 6.43 9.34
CA GLY A 80 -17.78 6.53 10.75
C GLY A 80 -18.63 7.77 11.05
N LEU A 81 -18.29 8.92 10.48
CA LEU A 81 -19.07 10.16 10.64
C LEU A 81 -20.44 10.05 9.95
N ILE A 82 -20.49 9.51 8.73
CA ILE A 82 -21.75 9.28 8.01
C ILE A 82 -22.65 8.31 8.79
N ALA A 83 -22.08 7.21 9.29
CA ALA A 83 -22.82 6.25 10.11
C ALA A 83 -23.36 6.90 11.40
N ARG A 84 -22.55 7.73 12.07
CA ARG A 84 -22.98 8.47 13.27
C ARG A 84 -24.14 9.42 12.98
N ASP A 85 -24.07 10.21 11.91
CA ASP A 85 -25.11 11.16 11.57
C ASP A 85 -26.39 10.47 11.09
N PHE A 86 -26.25 9.35 10.36
CA PHE A 86 -27.38 8.49 10.01
C PHE A 86 -28.10 7.97 11.25
N VAL A 87 -27.36 7.40 12.21
CA VAL A 87 -27.93 6.92 13.49
C VAL A 87 -28.61 8.06 14.25
N ARG A 88 -28.01 9.26 14.28
CA ARG A 88 -28.62 10.43 14.92
C ARG A 88 -29.93 10.86 14.24
N MET A 89 -29.97 10.88 12.91
CA MET A 89 -31.19 11.19 12.17
C MET A 89 -32.27 10.13 12.39
N SER A 90 -31.90 8.84 12.39
CA SER A 90 -32.84 7.74 12.67
C SER A 90 -33.40 7.76 14.09
N LEU A 91 -32.62 8.22 15.08
CA LEU A 91 -33.07 8.32 16.48
C LEU A 91 -33.81 9.64 16.79
N GLY A 92 -33.47 10.73 16.11
CA GLY A 92 -34.09 12.04 16.29
C GLY A 92 -35.41 12.23 15.53
N GLY A 93 -35.59 11.51 14.43
CA GLY A 93 -36.83 11.48 13.65
C GLY A 93 -37.82 10.46 14.20
N THR A 94 -38.75 10.91 15.04
CA THR A 94 -40.08 10.32 15.19
C THR A 94 -40.18 8.83 15.53
N TYR A 95 -39.85 8.38 16.76
CA TYR A 95 -40.58 7.25 17.40
C TYR A 95 -40.42 7.29 18.93
N LEU A 96 -41.32 8.02 19.60
CA LEU A 96 -41.68 7.83 21.02
C LEU A 96 -42.53 6.54 21.19
N GLY A 97 -42.14 5.46 20.49
CA GLY A 97 -42.77 4.14 20.58
C GLY A 97 -41.96 3.24 21.50
N SER A 98 -42.63 2.45 22.34
CA SER A 98 -42.15 1.72 23.53
C SER A 98 -41.06 0.64 23.34
N ARG A 99 -40.32 0.61 22.22
CA ARG A 99 -39.24 -0.37 21.96
C ARG A 99 -37.95 0.29 21.44
N PRO A 100 -37.18 0.95 22.31
CA PRO A 100 -35.95 1.66 21.91
C PRO A 100 -34.79 0.73 21.49
N TYR A 101 -34.85 -0.58 21.76
CA TYR A 101 -33.74 -1.50 21.47
C TYR A 101 -33.76 -2.07 20.05
N GLU A 102 -34.94 -2.31 19.46
CA GLU A 102 -35.05 -2.88 18.09
C GLU A 102 -34.67 -1.86 17.02
N SER A 103 -35.01 -0.58 17.24
CA SER A 103 -34.65 0.52 16.33
C SER A 103 -33.16 0.84 16.31
N VAL A 104 -32.45 0.66 17.44
CA VAL A 104 -30.99 0.86 17.52
C VAL A 104 -30.24 -0.23 16.75
N LEU A 105 -30.60 -1.50 16.94
CA LEU A 105 -30.00 -2.62 16.21
C LEU A 105 -30.25 -2.52 14.71
N TYR A 106 -31.47 -2.13 14.31
CA TYR A 106 -31.81 -1.94 12.89
C TYR A 106 -31.06 -0.75 12.28
N GLY A 107 -30.94 0.37 13.02
CA GLY A 107 -30.18 1.55 12.58
C GLY A 107 -28.68 1.28 12.44
N ILE A 108 -28.07 0.54 13.38
CA ILE A 108 -26.67 0.11 13.28
C ILE A 108 -26.49 -0.85 12.10
N GLY A 109 -27.39 -1.83 11.96
CA GLY A 109 -27.35 -2.77 10.83
C GLY A 109 -27.41 -2.05 9.50
N LEU A 110 -28.38 -1.16 9.30
CA LEU A 110 -28.60 -0.43 8.06
C LEU A 110 -27.47 0.57 7.75
N ALA A 111 -26.88 1.20 8.76
CA ALA A 111 -25.75 2.12 8.60
C ALA A 111 -24.42 1.39 8.32
N CYS A 112 -24.19 0.24 8.95
CA CYS A 112 -22.92 -0.49 8.85
C CYS A 112 -22.88 -1.49 7.68
N LEU A 113 -24.01 -2.06 7.27
CA LEU A 113 -24.08 -3.04 6.16
C LEU A 113 -23.50 -2.52 4.83
N PRO A 114 -23.81 -1.31 4.35
CA PRO A 114 -23.20 -0.80 3.13
C PRO A 114 -21.78 -0.27 3.34
N GLY A 115 -21.44 0.19 4.55
CA GLY A 115 -20.12 0.75 4.86
C GLY A 115 -19.01 -0.30 5.00
N LEU A 116 -19.32 -1.51 5.49
CA LEU A 116 -18.34 -2.58 5.70
C LEU A 116 -17.68 -3.08 4.41
N PRO A 117 -18.42 -3.40 3.32
CA PRO A 117 -17.81 -3.78 2.05
C PRO A 117 -16.89 -2.69 1.50
N VAL A 118 -17.30 -1.42 1.61
CA VAL A 118 -16.48 -0.28 1.16
C VAL A 118 -15.19 -0.19 1.97
N LEU A 119 -15.26 -0.34 3.29
CA LEU A 119 -14.07 -0.38 4.14
C LEU A 119 -13.14 -1.52 3.77
N VAL A 120 -13.67 -2.73 3.55
CA VAL A 120 -12.86 -3.88 3.14
C VAL A 120 -12.16 -3.58 1.82
N ILE A 121 -12.88 -3.07 0.81
CA ILE A 121 -12.30 -2.71 -0.49
C ILE A 121 -11.17 -1.69 -0.31
N VAL A 122 -11.43 -0.59 0.40
CA VAL A 122 -10.45 0.49 0.66
C VAL A 122 -9.20 -0.04 1.37
N TRP A 123 -9.37 -0.87 2.40
CA TRP A 123 -8.23 -1.42 3.12
C TRP A 123 -7.47 -2.45 2.28
N THR A 124 -8.16 -3.26 1.49
CA THR A 124 -7.50 -4.20 0.58
C THR A 124 -6.69 -3.48 -0.50
N SER A 125 -7.21 -2.40 -1.08
CA SER A 125 -6.50 -1.65 -2.11
C SER A 125 -5.30 -0.88 -1.55
N ALA A 126 -5.34 -0.50 -0.26
CA ALA A 126 -4.19 0.06 0.44
C ALA A 126 -3.09 -0.99 0.76
N VAL A 127 -3.47 -2.25 1.00
CA VAL A 127 -2.54 -3.33 1.39
C VAL A 127 -1.92 -4.06 0.19
N ILE A 128 -2.65 -4.22 -0.93
CA ILE A 128 -2.15 -4.87 -2.15
C ILE A 128 -0.78 -4.31 -2.64
N PRO A 129 -0.55 -2.97 -2.66
CA PRO A 129 0.72 -2.38 -3.08
C PRO A 129 1.93 -2.82 -2.26
N TRP A 130 1.75 -3.32 -1.02
CA TRP A 130 2.87 -3.82 -0.21
C TRP A 130 3.47 -5.10 -0.73
N ARG A 131 2.67 -5.94 -1.39
CA ARG A 131 3.15 -7.19 -2.00
C ARG A 131 3.35 -7.05 -3.50
N TRP A 132 2.55 -6.22 -4.16
CA TRP A 132 2.50 -6.10 -5.61
C TRP A 132 2.56 -4.61 -6.02
N GLU A 133 3.75 -4.00 -5.96
CA GLU A 133 3.92 -2.55 -6.17
C GLU A 133 3.28 -2.07 -7.49
N GLY A 134 3.52 -2.79 -8.60
CA GLY A 134 2.95 -2.43 -9.92
C GLY A 134 1.42 -2.58 -9.99
N ALA A 135 0.89 -3.73 -9.59
CA ALA A 135 -0.55 -3.99 -9.65
C ALA A 135 -1.32 -3.10 -8.65
N GLY A 136 -0.82 -2.96 -7.43
CA GLY A 136 -1.40 -2.08 -6.42
C GLY A 136 -1.36 -0.61 -6.82
N GLY A 137 -0.27 -0.15 -7.44
CA GLY A 137 -0.20 1.20 -8.01
C GLY A 137 -1.27 1.44 -9.07
N ALA A 138 -1.48 0.50 -9.99
CA ALA A 138 -2.51 0.60 -11.03
C ALA A 138 -3.94 0.62 -10.45
N VAL A 139 -4.23 -0.21 -9.44
CA VAL A 139 -5.52 -0.22 -8.73
C VAL A 139 -5.78 1.14 -8.07
N LEU A 140 -4.80 1.70 -7.34
CA LEU A 140 -4.94 3.00 -6.69
C LEU A 140 -5.17 4.15 -7.69
N VAL A 141 -4.53 4.12 -8.86
CA VAL A 141 -4.80 5.09 -9.94
C VAL A 141 -6.23 4.94 -10.46
N ALA A 142 -6.67 3.71 -10.74
CA ALA A 142 -8.02 3.46 -11.23
C ALA A 142 -9.09 3.89 -10.21
N GLU A 143 -8.88 3.60 -8.93
CA GLU A 143 -9.76 4.05 -7.84
C GLU A 143 -9.78 5.59 -7.73
N GLY A 144 -8.62 6.23 -7.75
CA GLY A 144 -8.53 7.70 -7.73
C GLY A 144 -9.25 8.35 -8.90
N LEU A 145 -9.08 7.82 -10.12
CA LEU A 145 -9.79 8.29 -11.31
C LEU A 145 -11.31 8.09 -11.19
N LEU A 146 -11.74 6.92 -10.72
CA LEU A 146 -13.16 6.63 -10.51
C LEU A 146 -13.79 7.61 -9.50
N LEU A 147 -13.08 7.93 -8.42
CA LEU A 147 -13.51 8.91 -7.41
C LEU A 147 -13.58 10.35 -7.94
N LEU A 148 -12.85 10.67 -9.01
CA LEU A 148 -12.89 11.97 -9.68
C LEU A 148 -14.01 12.09 -10.73
N VAL A 149 -14.65 10.97 -11.14
CA VAL A 149 -15.74 11.00 -12.13
C VAL A 149 -16.92 11.89 -11.69
N PRO A 150 -17.45 11.79 -10.45
CA PRO A 150 -18.54 12.66 -10.01
C PRO A 150 -18.14 14.14 -10.08
N VAL A 151 -16.89 14.47 -9.72
CA VAL A 151 -16.35 15.83 -9.80
C VAL A 151 -16.37 16.33 -11.24
N ALA A 152 -15.88 15.53 -12.18
CA ALA A 152 -15.87 15.88 -13.59
C ALA A 152 -17.31 16.09 -14.12
N LEU A 153 -18.26 15.23 -13.74
CA LEU A 153 -19.67 15.37 -14.12
C LEU A 153 -20.29 16.67 -13.58
N THR A 154 -19.97 17.06 -12.35
CA THR A 154 -20.45 18.33 -11.77
C THR A 154 -19.85 19.54 -12.47
N VAL A 155 -18.55 19.52 -12.76
CA VAL A 155 -17.87 20.61 -13.50
C VAL A 155 -18.47 20.78 -14.90
N CYS A 156 -18.85 19.67 -15.55
CA CYS A 156 -19.52 19.69 -16.86
C CYS A 156 -21.00 20.15 -16.80
N GLY A 157 -21.52 20.55 -15.64
CA GLY A 157 -22.91 21.01 -15.47
C GLY A 157 -23.94 19.88 -15.55
N ALA A 158 -23.53 18.62 -15.44
CA ALA A 158 -24.44 17.47 -15.47
C ALA A 158 -25.14 17.22 -14.12
N LEU A 159 -24.69 17.87 -13.03
CA LEU A 159 -25.24 17.75 -11.67
C LEU A 159 -25.56 19.13 -11.11
N SER A 160 -26.53 19.20 -10.18
CA SER A 160 -27.05 20.47 -9.65
C SER A 160 -26.11 21.09 -8.61
N ALA A 161 -26.23 22.40 -8.35
CA ALA A 161 -25.39 23.08 -7.35
C ALA A 161 -25.54 22.53 -5.92
N VAL A 162 -26.68 21.90 -5.59
CA VAL A 162 -26.91 21.25 -4.29
C VAL A 162 -26.09 19.95 -4.16
N ASP A 163 -25.66 19.36 -5.27
CA ASP A 163 -24.74 18.22 -5.30
C ASP A 163 -23.27 18.63 -5.06
N SER A 164 -22.95 19.93 -5.01
CA SER A 164 -21.56 20.41 -4.94
C SER A 164 -20.85 20.07 -3.62
N LEU A 165 -21.60 19.94 -2.51
CA LEU A 165 -21.02 19.50 -1.23
C LEU A 165 -20.60 18.02 -1.30
N PHE A 166 -21.38 17.19 -1.99
CA PHE A 166 -21.04 15.80 -2.28
C PHE A 166 -19.88 15.64 -3.26
N VAL A 167 -19.44 16.73 -3.89
CA VAL A 167 -18.38 16.74 -4.90
C VAL A 167 -17.05 17.21 -4.33
N LEU A 168 -17.08 18.15 -3.39
CA LEU A 168 -15.88 18.60 -2.69
C LEU A 168 -15.35 17.55 -1.71
N ILE A 169 -16.26 16.81 -1.05
CA ILE A 169 -15.94 15.75 -0.09
C ILE A 169 -15.10 14.62 -0.70
N PRO A 170 -15.38 14.09 -1.92
CA PRO A 170 -14.56 13.07 -2.56
C PRO A 170 -13.33 13.61 -3.30
N LEU A 171 -13.19 14.93 -3.52
CA LEU A 171 -12.04 15.48 -4.24
C LEU A 171 -10.71 15.19 -3.52
N LEU A 172 -10.64 15.52 -2.23
CA LEU A 172 -9.42 15.31 -1.44
C LEU A 172 -9.11 13.80 -1.30
N PRO A 173 -10.07 12.92 -0.92
CA PRO A 173 -9.87 11.48 -0.88
C PRO A 173 -9.64 10.83 -2.25
N GLY A 174 -10.01 11.45 -3.37
CA GLY A 174 -9.74 10.94 -4.72
C GLY A 174 -8.33 11.26 -5.21
N LEU A 175 -7.77 12.41 -4.79
CA LEU A 175 -6.41 12.83 -5.13
C LEU A 175 -5.33 12.01 -4.41
N LEU A 176 -5.51 11.70 -3.12
CA LEU A 176 -4.56 10.91 -2.34
C LEU A 176 -4.19 9.53 -2.97
N PRO A 177 -5.14 8.65 -3.35
CA PRO A 177 -4.84 7.35 -3.92
C PRO A 177 -4.27 7.49 -5.34
N LEU A 178 -4.70 8.51 -6.10
CA LEU A 178 -4.15 8.78 -7.41
C LEU A 178 -2.65 9.13 -7.33
N VAL A 179 -2.28 10.05 -6.43
CA VAL A 179 -0.87 10.42 -6.20
C VAL A 179 -0.08 9.23 -5.67
N ALA A 180 -0.62 8.48 -4.70
CA ALA A 180 0.02 7.27 -4.18
C ALA A 180 0.26 6.22 -5.27
N GLY A 181 -0.74 5.98 -6.12
CA GLY A 181 -0.67 5.03 -7.23
C GLY A 181 0.38 5.42 -8.27
N VAL A 182 0.45 6.70 -8.65
CA VAL A 182 1.49 7.22 -9.56
C VAL A 182 2.89 7.03 -8.97
N LEU A 183 3.08 7.33 -7.67
CA LEU A 183 4.36 7.12 -7.00
C LEU A 183 4.76 5.64 -6.95
N PHE A 184 3.82 4.73 -6.70
CA PHE A 184 4.06 3.29 -6.76
C PHE A 184 4.50 2.83 -8.16
N LEU A 185 3.80 3.30 -9.20
CA LEU A 185 4.13 2.96 -10.59
C LEU A 185 5.50 3.53 -11.00
N ALA A 186 5.82 4.76 -10.60
CA ALA A 186 7.12 5.38 -10.86
C ALA A 186 8.25 4.60 -10.20
N SER A 187 8.12 4.30 -8.90
CA SER A 187 9.08 3.48 -8.15
C SER A 187 9.24 2.09 -8.76
N TRP A 188 8.14 1.46 -9.16
CA TRP A 188 8.16 0.15 -9.78
C TRP A 188 8.92 0.17 -11.12
N ARG A 189 8.69 1.19 -11.95
CA ARG A 189 9.41 1.36 -13.22
C ARG A 189 10.91 1.55 -13.01
N GLU A 190 11.31 2.38 -12.05
CA GLU A 190 12.73 2.58 -11.71
C GLU A 190 13.40 1.27 -11.25
N SER A 191 12.69 0.46 -10.47
CA SER A 191 13.22 -0.84 -10.02
C SER A 191 13.50 -1.80 -11.19
N ARG A 192 12.67 -1.76 -12.24
CA ARG A 192 12.86 -2.57 -13.45
C ARG A 192 14.00 -2.08 -14.34
N THR A 193 14.22 -0.78 -14.41
CA THR A 193 15.32 -0.23 -15.23
C THR A 193 16.69 -0.57 -14.68
N LEU A 194 16.82 -0.75 -13.36
CA LEU A 194 18.07 -1.16 -12.71
C LEU A 194 18.39 -2.65 -12.86
N GLU A 195 17.39 -3.48 -13.16
CA GLU A 195 17.55 -4.92 -13.40
C GLU A 195 17.92 -5.26 -14.86
N ALA A 196 17.95 -4.26 -15.76
CA ALA A 196 18.33 -4.51 -17.14
C ALA A 196 19.79 -5.01 -17.19
N PRO A 197 20.04 -6.22 -17.71
CA PRO A 197 21.35 -6.85 -17.66
C PRO A 197 22.38 -5.98 -18.38
N GLN A 198 23.44 -5.61 -17.67
CA GLN A 198 24.64 -4.94 -18.22
C GLN A 198 25.47 -5.87 -19.13
N ASP A 199 24.98 -7.08 -19.41
CA ASP A 199 25.70 -8.13 -20.13
C ASP A 199 25.59 -7.98 -21.67
N SER A 200 25.83 -6.78 -22.19
CA SER A 200 25.88 -6.54 -23.63
C SER A 200 27.00 -5.60 -24.02
N GLU A 201 28.24 -5.94 -23.64
CA GLU A 201 29.47 -5.56 -24.36
C GLU A 201 30.50 -6.69 -24.30
#